data_AF-A0A062GEX2-F1
#
_entry.id   AF-A0A062GEX2-F1
#
_cell.length_a   1.000
_cell.length_b   1.000
_cell.length_c   1.000
_cell.angle_alpha   90.00
_cell.angle_beta   90.00
_cell.angle_gamma   90.00
#
_symmetry.space_group_name_H-M   'P 1'
#
loop_
_entity.id
_entity.type
_entity.pdbx_description
1 polymer ?
#
loop_
_entity_poly.entity_id
_entity_poly.type
_entity_poly.pdbx_seq_one_letter_code
_entity_poly.pdbx_strand_id
1 'polypeptide(L)'
;MKKINLVSYNLTKLTIDNEIYSIFDGVANFGGKINLNCCSIDLDTDLAYEKLLSEAVERVVFYNLRDLNIFSTTTGFSAHSNKINSIENSCYELKERFYNYKIRNDPRYQPVIIINNINSKTFIYQFEKELFHAITQFEYRGVSGWGASVSPIIDLAYKKSRLEAIMMSNSYGLCCTKI
;
A
#
# COMPACT_ATOMS: atom_id res chain seq x y z
N MET A 1 -12.81 18.73 8.07
CA MET A 1 -12.90 17.90 6.86
C MET A 1 -14.37 17.84 6.43
N LYS A 2 -14.71 18.12 5.17
CA LYS A 2 -16.03 17.73 4.64
C LYS A 2 -16.13 16.21 4.78
N LYS A 3 -17.23 15.70 5.35
CA LYS A 3 -17.43 14.25 5.54
C LYS A 3 -17.34 13.58 4.17
N ILE A 4 -16.33 12.73 3.99
CA ILE A 4 -16.28 11.83 2.84
C ILE A 4 -17.14 10.64 3.22
N ASN A 5 -18.17 10.38 2.41
CA ASN A 5 -19.03 9.24 2.60
C ASN A 5 -18.39 8.06 1.86
N LEU A 6 -17.84 7.11 2.62
CA LEU A 6 -17.73 5.74 2.12
C LEU A 6 -19.17 5.28 1.82
N VAL A 7 -19.43 4.89 0.58
CA VAL A 7 -20.75 4.37 0.19
C VAL A 7 -20.91 2.90 0.55
N SER A 8 -19.80 2.19 0.67
CA SER A 8 -19.75 0.80 1.14
C SER A 8 -18.34 0.47 1.62
N TYR A 9 -18.23 -0.45 2.56
CA TYR A 9 -16.97 -1.14 2.86
C TYR A 9 -17.25 -2.55 3.37
N ASN A 10 -16.30 -3.45 3.15
CA ASN A 10 -16.30 -4.82 3.65
C ASN A 10 -15.05 -5.07 4.48
N LEU A 11 -15.18 -5.81 5.59
CA LEU A 11 -14.08 -6.27 6.40
C LEU A 11 -13.83 -7.77 6.13
N THR A 12 -12.60 -8.10 5.74
CA THR A 12 -12.11 -9.46 5.66
C THR A 12 -11.07 -9.70 6.76
N LYS A 13 -11.19 -10.82 7.47
CA LYS A 13 -10.18 -11.29 8.43
C LYS A 13 -9.39 -12.43 7.81
N LEU A 14 -8.08 -12.29 7.73
CA LEU A 14 -7.18 -13.33 7.20
C LEU A 14 -6.16 -13.75 8.25
N THR A 15 -6.04 -15.05 8.47
CA THR A 15 -4.98 -15.60 9.32
C THR A 15 -3.80 -16.05 8.46
N ILE A 16 -2.64 -15.44 8.66
CA ILE A 16 -1.38 -15.76 7.96
C ILE A 16 -0.28 -15.80 9.02
N ASP A 17 0.52 -16.87 9.06
CA ASP A 17 1.64 -17.04 10.01
C ASP A 17 1.26 -16.77 11.48
N ASN A 18 0.08 -17.26 11.90
CA ASN A 18 -0.52 -17.06 13.24
C ASN A 18 -0.90 -15.62 13.60
N GLU A 19 -0.83 -14.69 12.65
CA GLU A 19 -1.32 -13.33 12.80
C GLU A 19 -2.67 -13.18 12.11
N ILE A 20 -3.57 -12.39 12.71
CA ILE A 20 -4.89 -12.09 12.15
C ILE A 20 -4.87 -10.67 11.57
N TYR A 21 -4.93 -10.58 10.27
CA TYR A 21 -4.98 -9.32 9.52
C TYR A 21 -6.42 -8.88 9.31
N SER A 22 -6.65 -7.57 9.46
CA SER A 22 -7.89 -6.88 9.14
C SER A 22 -7.71 -6.16 7.82
N ILE A 23 -8.45 -6.59 6.79
CA ILE A 23 -8.42 -5.97 5.47
C ILE A 23 -9.76 -5.32 5.23
N PHE A 24 -9.75 -4.04 4.90
CA PHE A 24 -10.94 -3.33 4.47
C PHE A 24 -10.89 -3.06 2.97
N ASP A 25 -11.98 -3.39 2.29
CA ASP A 25 -12.23 -3.01 0.91
C ASP A 25 -13.38 -2.00 0.89
N GLY A 26 -13.10 -0.78 0.49
CA GLY A 26 -14.03 0.35 0.52
C GLY A 26 -14.30 0.94 -0.86
N VAL A 27 -15.43 1.65 -0.95
CA VAL A 27 -15.76 2.51 -2.08
C VAL A 27 -16.11 3.88 -1.55
N ALA A 28 -15.32 4.89 -1.94
CA ALA A 28 -15.61 6.29 -1.70
C ALA A 28 -16.37 6.86 -2.90
N ASN A 29 -17.46 7.58 -2.65
CA ASN A 29 -18.18 8.27 -3.72
C ASN A 29 -17.78 9.75 -3.76
N PHE A 30 -17.46 10.22 -4.97
CA PHE A 30 -17.19 11.62 -5.24
C PHE A 30 -18.34 12.25 -6.03
N GLY A 31 -19.04 13.18 -5.37
CA GLY A 31 -20.07 14.04 -5.98
C GLY A 31 -21.29 13.32 -6.54
N GLY A 32 -21.60 12.10 -6.08
CA GLY A 32 -22.67 11.25 -6.62
C GLY A 32 -22.36 10.61 -7.96
N LYS A 33 -21.15 10.82 -8.52
CA LYS A 33 -20.83 10.52 -9.92
C LYS A 33 -19.72 9.49 -10.11
N ILE A 34 -18.74 9.46 -9.21
CA ILE A 34 -17.56 8.62 -9.36
C ILE A 34 -17.40 7.75 -8.11
N ASN A 35 -17.26 6.44 -8.32
CA ASN A 35 -16.93 5.49 -7.28
C ASN A 35 -15.44 5.18 -7.34
N LEU A 36 -14.76 5.36 -6.21
CA LEU A 36 -13.33 5.20 -6.04
C LEU A 36 -13.08 4.05 -5.06
N ASN A 37 -12.53 2.95 -5.55
CA ASN A 37 -12.13 1.84 -4.68
C ASN A 37 -10.97 2.28 -3.80
N CYS A 38 -10.98 1.94 -2.53
CA CYS A 38 -9.88 2.08 -1.57
C CYS A 38 -9.71 0.77 -0.79
N CYS A 39 -8.52 0.49 -0.31
CA CYS A 39 -8.22 -0.73 0.43
C CYS A 39 -7.16 -0.49 1.51
N SER A 40 -7.38 -1.02 2.69
CA SER A 40 -6.41 -0.93 3.78
C SER A 40 -6.20 -2.25 4.48
N ILE A 41 -5.07 -2.35 5.18
CA ILE A 41 -4.73 -3.52 5.98
C ILE A 41 -3.98 -3.10 7.25
N ASP A 42 -4.27 -3.78 8.35
CA ASP A 42 -3.45 -3.77 9.56
C ASP A 42 -3.77 -4.99 10.44
N LEU A 43 -2.94 -5.26 11.45
CA LEU A 43 -3.24 -6.22 12.51
C LEU A 43 -4.31 -5.65 13.46
N ASP A 44 -4.28 -4.35 13.69
CA ASP A 44 -5.29 -3.64 14.47
C ASP A 44 -6.49 -3.25 13.58
N THR A 45 -7.70 -3.59 14.02
CA THR A 45 -8.91 -3.37 13.20
C THR A 45 -9.26 -1.90 13.06
N ASP A 46 -9.10 -1.14 14.15
CA ASP A 46 -9.44 0.28 14.18
C ASP A 46 -8.42 1.06 13.35
N LEU A 47 -7.13 0.72 13.48
CA LEU A 47 -6.08 1.32 12.64
C LEU A 47 -6.26 1.00 11.16
N ALA A 48 -6.66 -0.24 10.82
CA ALA A 48 -6.99 -0.59 9.44
C ALA A 48 -8.15 0.26 8.91
N TYR A 49 -9.21 0.47 9.71
CA TYR A 49 -10.33 1.32 9.32
C TYR A 49 -9.93 2.79 9.16
N GLU A 50 -9.10 3.33 10.06
CA GLU A 50 -8.57 4.70 9.93
C GLU A 50 -7.75 4.87 8.65
N LYS A 51 -6.92 3.88 8.29
CA LYS A 51 -6.19 3.87 7.02
C LYS A 51 -7.12 3.87 5.80
N LEU A 52 -8.22 3.12 5.85
CA LEU A 52 -9.22 3.11 4.77
C LEU A 52 -9.82 4.51 4.56
N LEU A 53 -10.19 5.18 5.66
CA LEU A 53 -10.72 6.54 5.60
C LEU A 53 -9.67 7.51 5.06
N SER A 54 -8.41 7.34 5.46
CA SER A 54 -7.30 8.16 4.97
C SER A 54 -7.12 8.02 3.47
N GLU A 55 -7.09 6.79 2.94
CA GLU A 55 -6.97 6.54 1.51
C GLU A 55 -8.19 7.06 0.74
N ALA A 56 -9.40 6.91 1.28
CA ALA A 56 -10.61 7.49 0.69
C ALA A 56 -10.50 9.03 0.57
N VAL A 57 -9.96 9.70 1.59
CA VAL A 57 -9.67 11.14 1.56
C VAL A 57 -8.66 11.47 0.47
N GLU A 58 -7.57 10.73 0.42
CA GLU A 58 -6.52 10.92 -0.57
C GLU A 58 -7.05 10.80 -1.99
N ARG A 59 -7.81 9.74 -2.28
CA ARG A 59 -8.40 9.50 -3.62
C ARG A 59 -9.37 10.61 -4.01
N VAL A 60 -10.21 11.08 -3.10
CA VAL A 60 -11.14 12.19 -3.38
C VAL A 60 -10.38 13.48 -3.64
N VAL A 61 -9.36 13.80 -2.84
CA VAL A 61 -8.54 15.01 -3.04
C VAL A 61 -7.77 14.93 -4.35
N PHE A 62 -7.15 13.80 -4.66
CA PHE A 62 -6.48 13.55 -5.92
C PHE A 62 -7.43 13.77 -7.11
N TYR A 63 -8.65 13.21 -7.07
CA TYR A 63 -9.61 13.39 -8.15
C TYR A 63 -10.05 14.84 -8.35
N ASN A 64 -10.22 15.62 -7.28
CA ASN A 64 -10.48 17.07 -7.40
C ASN A 64 -9.35 17.82 -8.12
N LEU A 65 -8.10 17.39 -7.91
CA LEU A 65 -6.92 18.03 -8.49
C LEU A 65 -6.57 17.47 -9.88
N ARG A 66 -6.98 16.25 -10.20
CA ARG A 66 -6.77 15.62 -11.51
C ARG A 66 -7.44 16.42 -12.63
N ASP A 67 -8.62 16.99 -12.37
CA ASP A 67 -9.33 17.83 -13.35
C ASP A 67 -8.51 19.08 -13.74
N LEU A 68 -7.50 19.44 -12.97
CA LEU A 68 -6.55 20.52 -13.27
C LEU A 68 -5.35 20.05 -14.13
N ASN A 69 -5.28 18.78 -14.51
CA ASN A 69 -4.16 18.15 -15.24
C ASN A 69 -2.78 18.30 -14.57
N ILE A 70 -2.74 18.54 -13.25
CA ILE A 70 -1.48 18.76 -12.52
C ILE A 70 -0.79 17.42 -12.19
N PHE A 71 -1.56 16.35 -11.97
CA PHE A 71 -1.06 15.05 -11.53
C PHE A 71 -1.64 13.90 -12.34
N SER A 72 -0.79 12.94 -12.73
CA SER A 72 -1.18 11.76 -13.53
C SER A 72 -1.30 10.47 -12.72
N THR A 73 -0.77 10.42 -11.49
CA THR A 73 -0.84 9.27 -10.57
C THR A 73 -1.02 9.75 -9.14
N THR A 74 -1.45 8.85 -8.24
CA THR A 74 -1.54 9.11 -6.80
C THR A 74 -0.18 9.09 -6.10
N THR A 75 0.91 8.74 -6.79
CA THR A 75 2.24 8.67 -6.17
C THR A 75 2.60 10.00 -5.51
N GLY A 76 2.94 9.96 -4.22
CA GLY A 76 3.31 11.13 -3.44
C GLY A 76 2.11 11.87 -2.86
N PHE A 77 0.89 11.36 -3.01
CA PHE A 77 -0.27 11.81 -2.24
C PHE A 77 -0.29 11.07 -0.90
N SER A 78 -0.63 11.80 0.17
CA SER A 78 -0.81 11.20 1.48
C SER A 78 -1.80 12.01 2.29
N ALA A 79 -2.83 11.36 2.84
CA ALA A 79 -3.67 11.96 3.85
C ALA A 79 -3.21 11.52 5.26
N HIS A 80 -3.11 12.48 6.19
CA HIS A 80 -2.91 12.21 7.61
C HIS A 80 -3.41 13.40 8.44
N SER A 81 -3.87 13.13 9.66
CA SER A 81 -4.17 14.16 10.67
C SER A 81 -2.95 15.03 11.04
N ASN A 82 -1.73 14.55 10.83
CA ASN A 82 -0.48 15.23 11.12
C ASN A 82 0.25 15.53 9.81
N LYS A 83 0.48 16.82 9.56
CA LYS A 83 1.12 17.31 8.33
C LYS A 83 2.53 16.74 8.12
N ILE A 84 3.32 16.57 9.19
CA ILE A 84 4.70 16.07 9.09
C ILE A 84 4.68 14.62 8.61
N ASN A 85 3.84 13.79 9.23
CA ASN A 85 3.68 12.39 8.83
C ASN A 85 3.18 12.24 7.40
N SER A 86 2.27 13.13 6.95
CA SER A 86 1.80 13.15 5.56
C SER A 86 2.96 13.44 4.59
N ILE A 87 3.79 14.44 4.87
CA ILE A 87 4.97 14.76 4.05
C ILE A 87 5.96 13.58 4.03
N GLU A 88 6.24 13.00 5.19
CA GLU A 88 7.16 11.85 5.28
C GLU A 88 6.66 10.65 4.48
N ASN A 89 5.37 10.30 4.59
CA ASN A 89 4.77 9.21 3.82
C ASN A 89 4.88 9.47 2.31
N SER A 90 4.54 10.68 1.86
CA SER A 90 4.71 11.09 0.46
C SER A 90 6.15 10.98 -0.02
N CYS A 91 7.12 11.41 0.79
CA CYS A 91 8.54 11.29 0.46
C CYS A 91 9.00 9.84 0.35
N TYR A 92 8.56 8.96 1.26
CA TYR A 92 8.91 7.55 1.21
C TYR A 92 8.28 6.84 0.02
N GLU A 93 7.04 7.16 -0.35
CA GLU A 93 6.41 6.60 -1.55
C GLU A 93 7.15 7.02 -2.84
N LEU A 94 7.56 8.28 -2.95
CA LEU A 94 8.36 8.74 -4.10
C LEU A 94 9.70 8.01 -4.19
N LYS A 95 10.40 7.82 -3.05
CA LYS A 95 11.63 7.03 -3.00
C LYS A 95 11.40 5.58 -3.38
N GLU A 96 10.30 4.98 -2.93
CA GLU A 96 9.93 3.62 -3.28
C GLU A 96 9.78 3.43 -4.79
N ARG A 97 9.03 4.31 -5.47
CA ARG A 97 8.89 4.24 -6.93
C ARG A 97 10.23 4.41 -7.65
N PHE A 98 11.07 5.31 -7.17
CA PHE A 98 12.39 5.54 -7.73
C PHE A 98 13.34 4.35 -7.53
N TYR A 99 13.34 3.72 -6.36
CA TYR A 99 14.18 2.56 -6.08
C TYR A 99 13.70 1.31 -6.82
N ASN A 100 12.38 1.10 -6.95
CA ASN A 100 11.81 0.08 -7.83
C ASN A 100 12.31 0.24 -9.28
N TYR A 101 12.31 1.46 -9.80
CA TYR A 101 12.86 1.76 -11.12
C TYR A 101 14.35 1.40 -11.21
N LYS A 102 15.16 1.75 -10.20
CA LYS A 102 16.60 1.42 -10.19
C LYS A 102 16.85 -0.09 -10.19
N ILE A 103 16.19 -0.84 -9.30
CA ILE A 103 16.36 -2.30 -9.20
C ILE A 103 16.00 -2.98 -10.51
N ARG A 104 14.89 -2.56 -11.13
CA ARG A 104 14.43 -3.15 -12.39
C ARG A 104 15.41 -2.93 -13.55
N ASN A 105 16.09 -1.79 -13.59
CA ASN A 105 16.90 -1.38 -14.74
C ASN A 105 18.40 -1.54 -14.55
N ASP A 106 18.88 -1.84 -13.34
CA ASP A 106 20.29 -2.01 -13.05
C ASP A 106 20.52 -3.30 -12.25
N PRO A 107 21.03 -4.37 -12.90
CA PRO A 107 21.20 -5.68 -12.28
C PRO A 107 22.28 -5.70 -11.18
N ARG A 108 23.04 -4.61 -11.01
CA ARG A 108 24.01 -4.49 -9.92
C ARG A 108 23.34 -4.31 -8.56
N TYR A 109 22.08 -3.87 -8.51
CA TYR A 109 21.33 -3.84 -7.27
C TYR A 109 20.91 -5.26 -6.89
N GLN A 110 21.57 -5.79 -5.87
CA GLN A 110 21.27 -7.09 -5.27
C GLN A 110 20.69 -6.90 -3.86
N PRO A 111 19.75 -7.76 -3.43
CA PRO A 111 19.22 -7.70 -2.09
C PRO A 111 20.32 -8.00 -1.06
N VAL A 112 20.36 -7.25 0.02
CA VAL A 112 21.26 -7.50 1.17
C VAL A 112 20.68 -8.54 2.12
N ILE A 113 19.36 -8.70 2.15
CA ILE A 113 18.65 -9.70 2.96
C ILE A 113 17.53 -10.33 2.11
N ILE A 114 17.38 -11.65 2.21
CA ILE A 114 16.26 -12.40 1.64
C ILE A 114 15.58 -13.16 2.77
N ILE A 115 14.27 -12.94 2.96
CA ILE A 115 13.45 -13.61 3.95
C ILE A 115 12.44 -14.50 3.22
N ASN A 116 12.37 -15.78 3.55
CA ASN A 116 11.38 -16.71 3.01
C ASN A 116 10.43 -17.14 4.13
N ASN A 117 9.12 -16.97 3.90
CA ASN A 117 8.04 -17.51 4.72
C ASN A 117 7.22 -18.50 3.87
N ILE A 118 6.27 -19.21 4.49
CA ILE A 118 5.45 -20.24 3.81
C ILE A 118 4.78 -19.69 2.54
N ASN A 119 4.24 -18.47 2.62
CA ASN A 119 3.47 -17.84 1.54
C ASN A 119 4.15 -16.59 0.97
N SER A 120 5.41 -16.30 1.35
CA SER A 120 6.03 -15.03 0.99
C SER A 120 7.53 -15.12 0.79
N LYS A 121 8.03 -14.24 -0.07
CA LYS A 121 9.47 -13.99 -0.23
C LYS A 121 9.72 -12.50 -0.25
N THR A 122 10.55 -12.02 0.67
CA THR A 122 10.90 -10.60 0.77
C THR A 122 12.36 -10.38 0.45
N PHE A 123 12.60 -9.42 -0.44
CA PHE A 123 13.92 -8.94 -0.83
C PHE A 123 14.13 -7.57 -0.21
N ILE A 124 15.19 -7.39 0.56
CA ILE A 124 15.53 -6.09 1.16
C ILE A 124 16.81 -5.58 0.52
N TYR A 125 16.73 -4.40 -0.06
CA TYR A 125 17.84 -3.67 -0.67
C TYR A 125 18.24 -2.52 0.24
N GLN A 126 19.53 -2.22 0.28
CA GLN A 126 20.04 -1.04 0.96
C GLN A 126 20.30 0.06 -0.07
N PHE A 127 19.67 1.21 0.14
CA PHE A 127 19.86 2.44 -0.63
C PHE A 127 20.36 3.54 0.29
N GLU A 128 21.31 4.33 -0.21
CA GLU A 128 21.98 5.33 0.64
C GLU A 128 22.58 4.65 1.90
N LYS A 129 23.18 5.38 2.84
CA LYS A 129 23.75 4.71 4.04
C LYS A 129 22.67 4.21 5.01
N GLU A 130 21.43 4.69 4.90
CA GLU A 130 20.45 4.60 5.98
C GLU A 130 19.04 4.19 5.53
N LEU A 131 18.78 3.88 4.25
CA LEU A 131 17.44 3.53 3.79
C LEU A 131 17.36 2.09 3.30
N PHE A 132 16.31 1.41 3.74
CA PHE A 132 16.01 0.05 3.34
C PHE A 132 14.76 0.05 2.48
N HIS A 133 14.86 -0.62 1.35
CA HIS A 133 13.75 -0.84 0.44
C HIS A 133 13.41 -2.33 0.44
N ALA A 134 12.23 -2.66 0.97
CA ALA A 134 11.74 -4.04 1.00
C ALA A 134 10.72 -4.24 -0.12
N ILE A 135 10.86 -5.34 -0.85
CA ILE A 135 9.91 -5.81 -1.86
C ILE A 135 9.47 -7.20 -1.45
N THR A 136 8.19 -7.36 -1.13
CA THR A 136 7.60 -8.65 -0.76
C THR A 136 6.77 -9.19 -1.92
N GLN A 137 7.01 -10.44 -2.29
CA GLN A 137 6.12 -11.26 -3.10
C GLN A 137 5.32 -12.16 -2.15
N PHE A 138 4.03 -12.27 -2.36
CA PHE A 138 3.14 -13.05 -1.51
C PHE A 138 2.15 -13.83 -2.38
N GLU A 139 1.85 -15.07 -2.01
CA GLU A 139 0.83 -15.87 -2.69
C GLU A 139 -0.13 -16.48 -1.67
N TYR A 140 -1.43 -16.30 -1.89
CA TYR A 140 -2.46 -16.85 -1.04
C TYR A 140 -3.64 -17.34 -1.87
N ARG A 141 -4.02 -18.61 -1.67
CA ARG A 141 -5.11 -19.27 -2.40
C ARG A 141 -5.00 -19.13 -3.93
N GLY A 142 -3.78 -19.21 -4.46
CA GLY A 142 -3.52 -19.10 -5.91
C GLY A 142 -3.57 -17.67 -6.47
N VAL A 143 -3.66 -16.64 -5.61
CA VAL A 143 -3.56 -15.24 -6.01
C VAL A 143 -2.22 -14.67 -5.54
N SER A 144 -1.43 -14.18 -6.49
CA SER A 144 -0.18 -13.49 -6.19
C SER A 144 -0.43 -12.00 -5.93
N GLY A 145 0.18 -11.49 -4.86
CA GLY A 145 0.32 -10.07 -4.56
C GLY A 145 1.79 -9.71 -4.42
N TRP A 146 2.09 -8.42 -4.55
CA TRP A 146 3.41 -7.89 -4.20
C TRP A 146 3.23 -6.57 -3.48
N GLY A 147 4.22 -6.14 -2.72
CA GLY A 147 4.17 -4.89 -1.99
C GLY A 147 5.58 -4.37 -1.79
N ALA A 148 5.70 -3.07 -1.63
CA ALA A 148 6.97 -2.40 -1.47
C ALA A 148 6.90 -1.42 -0.30
N SER A 149 8.06 -1.09 0.25
CA SER A 149 8.16 -0.01 1.23
C SER A 149 9.58 0.50 1.30
N VAL A 150 9.72 1.77 1.67
CA VAL A 150 11.00 2.35 2.08
C VAL A 150 10.92 2.79 3.53
N SER A 151 11.97 2.52 4.32
CA SER A 151 12.10 3.00 5.68
C SER A 151 13.57 3.03 6.12
N PRO A 152 13.96 3.92 7.05
CA PRO A 152 15.25 3.80 7.73
C PRO A 152 15.32 2.62 8.71
N ILE A 153 14.17 2.02 9.05
CA ILE A 153 14.08 0.88 9.96
C ILE A 153 13.76 -0.37 9.13
N ILE A 154 14.67 -1.35 9.10
CA ILE A 154 14.54 -2.60 8.32
C ILE A 154 13.20 -3.28 8.63
N ASP A 155 12.89 -3.47 9.91
CA ASP A 155 11.68 -4.15 10.36
C ASP A 155 10.40 -3.43 9.88
N LEU A 156 10.43 -2.10 9.83
CA LEU A 156 9.29 -1.32 9.37
C LEU A 156 9.12 -1.42 7.85
N ALA A 157 10.20 -1.36 7.07
CA ALA A 157 10.16 -1.60 5.63
C ALA A 157 9.63 -3.00 5.32
N TYR A 158 10.15 -4.02 6.01
CA TYR A 158 9.69 -5.40 5.89
C TYR A 158 8.19 -5.52 6.19
N LYS A 159 7.74 -5.07 7.36
CA LYS A 159 6.33 -5.16 7.78
C LYS A 159 5.40 -4.44 6.80
N LYS A 160 5.72 -3.21 6.38
CA LYS A 160 4.90 -2.43 5.45
C LYS A 160 4.79 -3.10 4.08
N SER A 161 5.92 -3.52 3.50
CA SER A 161 5.92 -4.21 2.19
C SER A 161 5.10 -5.50 2.21
N ARG A 162 5.15 -6.22 3.34
CA ARG A 162 4.40 -7.47 3.53
C ARG A 162 2.90 -7.22 3.70
N LEU A 163 2.51 -6.21 4.47
CA LEU A 163 1.11 -5.77 4.58
C LEU A 163 0.52 -5.45 3.20
N GLU A 164 1.21 -4.64 2.40
CA GLU A 164 0.75 -4.30 1.05
C GLU A 164 0.64 -5.53 0.15
N ALA A 165 1.61 -6.46 0.19
CA ALA A 165 1.55 -7.69 -0.60
C ALA A 165 0.36 -8.59 -0.23
N ILE A 166 0.05 -8.72 1.07
CA ILE A 166 -1.12 -9.45 1.57
C ILE A 166 -2.41 -8.79 1.09
N MET A 167 -2.52 -7.47 1.28
CA MET A 167 -3.66 -6.68 0.80
C MET A 167 -3.85 -6.84 -0.71
N MET A 168 -2.77 -6.79 -1.50
CA MET A 168 -2.83 -6.98 -2.95
C MET A 168 -3.36 -8.35 -3.34
N SER A 169 -2.91 -9.41 -2.67
CA SER A 169 -3.39 -10.78 -2.94
C SER A 169 -4.87 -10.99 -2.59
N ASN A 170 -5.41 -10.20 -1.65
CA ASN A 170 -6.82 -10.31 -1.24
C ASN A 170 -7.73 -9.39 -2.06
N SER A 171 -7.38 -8.11 -2.15
CA SER A 171 -8.25 -7.03 -2.62
C SER A 171 -8.18 -6.84 -4.14
N TYR A 172 -7.04 -7.15 -4.78
CA TYR A 172 -6.86 -6.96 -6.22
C TYR A 172 -7.07 -8.26 -7.03
N GLY A 173 -7.14 -9.41 -6.36
CA GLY A 173 -7.44 -10.73 -6.96
C GLY A 173 -8.87 -10.88 -7.52
N LEU A 174 -9.81 -10.05 -7.06
CA LEU A 174 -11.20 -10.06 -7.52
C LEU A 174 -11.41 -9.36 -8.88
N CYS A 175 -10.40 -8.65 -9.41
CA CYS A 175 -10.44 -8.12 -10.78
C CYS A 175 -9.96 -9.11 -11.85
N CYS A 176 -9.29 -10.20 -11.46
CA CYS A 176 -8.63 -11.12 -12.40
C CYS A 176 -9.33 -12.47 -12.56
N THR A 177 -10.41 -12.74 -11.82
CA THR A 177 -11.22 -13.96 -11.94
C THR A 177 -12.50 -13.73 -12.74
N LYS A 178 -12.31 -13.34 -14.01
CA LYS A 178 -13.22 -13.69 -15.11
C LYS A 178 -12.36 -13.97 -16.34
N ILE A 179 -12.02 -15.24 -16.54
CA ILE A 179 -11.69 -15.79 -17.86
C ILE A 179 -12.92 -16.57 -18.31
#